data_AF-A0A800C8E8-F1
#
_entry.id   AF-A0A800C8E8-F1
#
_cell.length_a   1.000
_cell.length_b   1.000
_cell.length_c   1.000
_cell.angle_alpha   90.00
_cell.angle_beta   90.00
_cell.angle_gamma   90.00
#
_symmetry.space_group_name_H-M   'P 1'
#
loop_
_entity.id
_entity.type
_entity.pdbx_description
1 polymer ?
#
loop_
_entity_poly.entity_id
_entity_poly.type
_entity_poly.pdbx_seq_one_letter_code
_entity_poly.pdbx_strand_id
1 'polypeptide(L)'
;MEIDQHPYADILRKDMMPNIWCSSCRIGRIKNTFVESIQQLGYDPDKCAVVSGIGCSSRITGYLNLDTIHATHGRAIPTALGVKLANPDLRVSVMGGDGDILGIGGNHFLALGRHGHDVNVFCMNNFGYSMTGFQHGPTTPLGARTITTFSGNPFTPINPVAVALAAGYTFVARSTSGHPYHLIDCMVSAMKNRGPSFIEILVPCMLYERRNKIKSLEALFLEKGKIKQTLSEEDINQSDFMKEISLGIFRDAPLRKRPQLSLVKSTKKGAAKKFDIKFESKTSGIEYLQIRMEGTGGQGIVQGGKTLIKAAMNMDPKLNSTLTKRYGPEMKGGSCLTDVLLSSEPIDYPFVDVPDLLLMMSDIVAKERGGEVVINDEGTIAVDESMVDLRLLENLPETVKVFKIPATQIARDNFRVVVANNVLMGFVCKATSIIDKNCIKAAILKSAPPGTEEMNLAAFESGYEFGKVG
;
A
#
# COMPACT_ATOMS: atom_id res chain seq x y z
N MET A 1 1.94 -39.32 -4.43
CA MET A 1 1.49 -38.39 -5.48
C MET A 1 2.64 -37.43 -5.70
N GLU A 2 3.25 -37.45 -6.87
CA GLU A 2 4.22 -36.40 -7.22
C GLU A 2 3.48 -35.05 -7.22
N ILE A 3 4.14 -33.97 -6.79
CA ILE A 3 3.51 -32.65 -6.64
C ILE A 3 2.90 -32.16 -7.97
N ASP A 4 3.44 -32.62 -9.10
CA ASP A 4 2.97 -32.28 -10.45
C ASP A 4 1.66 -32.99 -10.85
N GLN A 5 1.26 -34.03 -10.12
CA GLN A 5 0.00 -34.75 -10.34
C GLN A 5 -1.15 -34.23 -9.46
N HIS A 6 -0.90 -33.19 -8.64
CA HIS A 6 -1.93 -32.65 -7.76
C HIS A 6 -2.99 -31.88 -8.58
N PRO A 7 -4.30 -32.07 -8.34
CA PRO A 7 -5.37 -31.46 -9.15
C PRO A 7 -5.37 -29.92 -9.14
N TYR A 8 -4.71 -29.32 -8.14
CA TYR A 8 -4.55 -27.86 -8.00
C TYR A 8 -3.14 -27.35 -8.35
N ALA A 9 -2.31 -28.17 -8.99
CA ALA A 9 -0.90 -27.83 -9.28
C ALA A 9 -0.74 -26.57 -10.13
N ASP A 10 -1.67 -26.28 -11.03
CA ASP A 10 -1.57 -25.14 -11.97
C ASP A 10 -1.92 -23.80 -11.31
N ILE A 11 -2.76 -23.80 -10.28
CA ILE A 11 -3.27 -22.59 -9.61
C ILE A 11 -2.58 -22.37 -8.25
N LEU A 12 -1.77 -23.31 -7.76
CA LEU A 12 -1.02 -23.19 -6.51
C LEU A 12 0.48 -23.03 -6.75
N ARG A 13 1.13 -22.13 -5.99
CA ARG A 13 2.59 -22.01 -5.99
C ARG A 13 3.21 -23.12 -5.15
N LYS A 14 3.89 -24.04 -5.81
CA LYS A 14 4.54 -25.21 -5.21
C LYS A 14 5.67 -24.81 -4.26
N ASP A 15 6.50 -23.84 -4.68
CA ASP A 15 7.68 -23.38 -3.94
C ASP A 15 7.36 -22.71 -2.60
N MET A 16 6.10 -22.34 -2.40
CA MET A 16 5.64 -21.70 -1.17
C MET A 16 5.10 -22.71 -0.15
N MET A 17 4.99 -24.00 -0.50
CA MET A 17 4.53 -25.05 0.42
C MET A 17 5.68 -25.57 1.31
N PRO A 18 5.43 -25.96 2.58
CA PRO A 18 4.15 -25.99 3.28
C PRO A 18 3.63 -24.61 3.70
N ASN A 19 2.33 -24.51 3.99
CA ASN A 19 1.74 -23.24 4.42
C ASN A 19 2.12 -22.85 5.86
N ILE A 20 2.11 -21.54 6.16
CA ILE A 20 2.53 -20.98 7.45
C ILE A 20 1.43 -20.95 8.52
N TRP A 21 0.22 -21.40 8.21
CA TRP A 21 -0.90 -21.28 9.15
C TRP A 21 -0.82 -22.33 10.27
N CYS A 22 -1.36 -22.00 11.44
CA CYS A 22 -1.41 -22.93 12.57
C CYS A 22 -2.16 -24.22 12.20
N SER A 23 -1.85 -25.34 12.85
CA SER A 23 -2.41 -26.67 12.51
C SER A 23 -3.94 -26.76 12.66
N SER A 24 -4.54 -25.98 13.57
CA SER A 24 -6.01 -25.88 13.72
C SER A 24 -6.66 -24.86 12.77
N CYS A 25 -5.87 -24.06 12.06
CA CYS A 25 -6.37 -23.07 11.13
C CYS A 25 -6.98 -23.74 9.90
N ARG A 26 -8.05 -23.16 9.36
CA ARG A 26 -8.71 -23.64 8.13
C ARG A 26 -8.64 -22.65 6.97
N ILE A 27 -7.80 -21.62 7.05
CA ILE A 27 -7.53 -20.70 5.93
C ILE A 27 -7.00 -21.48 4.72
N GLY A 28 -6.15 -22.50 4.93
CA GLY A 28 -5.69 -23.37 3.84
C GLY A 28 -6.82 -24.14 3.14
N ARG A 29 -7.89 -24.49 3.86
CA ARG A 29 -9.10 -25.11 3.28
C ARG A 29 -9.88 -24.09 2.44
N ILE A 30 -10.01 -22.84 2.92
CA ILE A 30 -10.66 -21.75 2.17
C ILE A 30 -9.89 -21.43 0.88
N LYS A 31 -8.55 -21.46 0.92
CA LYS A 31 -7.71 -21.37 -0.27
C LYS A 31 -8.07 -22.48 -1.27
N ASN A 32 -8.15 -23.72 -0.82
CA ASN A 32 -8.48 -24.84 -1.70
C ASN A 32 -9.91 -24.74 -2.28
N THR A 33 -10.91 -24.33 -1.48
CA THR A 33 -12.28 -24.11 -2.00
C THR A 33 -12.34 -22.99 -3.03
N PHE A 34 -11.52 -21.95 -2.88
CA PHE A 34 -11.40 -20.89 -3.88
C PHE A 34 -10.80 -21.39 -5.19
N VAL A 35 -9.73 -22.19 -5.12
CA VAL A 35 -9.12 -22.82 -6.31
C VAL A 35 -10.11 -23.74 -7.03
N GLU A 36 -10.81 -24.58 -6.27
CA GLU A 36 -11.87 -25.45 -6.79
C GLU A 36 -12.96 -24.64 -7.49
N SER A 37 -13.38 -23.50 -6.91
CA SER A 37 -14.38 -22.62 -7.51
C SER A 37 -13.94 -22.05 -8.86
N ILE A 38 -12.65 -21.67 -8.99
CA ILE A 38 -12.08 -21.21 -10.27
C ILE A 38 -12.12 -22.35 -11.31
N GLN A 39 -11.73 -23.56 -10.92
CA GLN A 39 -11.72 -24.72 -11.81
C GLN A 39 -13.13 -25.10 -12.28
N GLN A 40 -14.12 -25.14 -11.38
CA GLN A 40 -15.51 -25.42 -11.73
C GLN A 40 -16.11 -24.40 -12.70
N LEU A 41 -15.67 -23.15 -12.61
CA LEU A 41 -16.09 -22.10 -13.53
C LEU A 41 -15.36 -22.14 -14.88
N GLY A 42 -14.32 -22.97 -15.01
CA GLY A 42 -13.46 -23.00 -16.19
C GLY A 42 -12.79 -21.66 -16.45
N TYR A 43 -12.53 -20.89 -15.40
CA TYR A 43 -11.91 -19.56 -15.54
C TYR A 43 -10.45 -19.70 -15.92
N ASP A 44 -10.05 -18.94 -16.94
CA ASP A 44 -8.66 -18.76 -17.32
C ASP A 44 -7.87 -18.14 -16.14
N PRO A 45 -6.83 -18.83 -15.62
CA PRO A 45 -5.97 -18.31 -14.57
C PRO A 45 -5.39 -16.91 -14.87
N ASP A 46 -5.05 -16.63 -16.14
CA ASP A 46 -4.49 -15.33 -16.57
C ASP A 46 -5.53 -14.20 -16.57
N LYS A 47 -6.81 -14.54 -16.37
CA LYS A 47 -7.91 -13.57 -16.20
C LYS A 47 -8.34 -13.42 -14.75
N CYS A 48 -7.67 -14.07 -13.81
CA CYS A 48 -8.01 -14.05 -12.40
C CYS A 48 -6.98 -13.24 -11.60
N ALA A 49 -7.43 -12.16 -10.97
CA ALA A 49 -6.60 -11.35 -10.08
C ALA A 49 -7.08 -11.46 -8.63
N VAL A 50 -6.16 -11.68 -7.70
CA VAL A 50 -6.45 -11.81 -6.27
C VAL A 50 -5.70 -10.75 -5.48
N VAL A 51 -6.43 -9.92 -4.75
CA VAL A 51 -5.85 -8.86 -3.92
C VAL A 51 -6.11 -9.16 -2.45
N SER A 52 -5.10 -9.03 -1.62
CA SER A 52 -5.24 -9.15 -0.17
C SER A 52 -4.71 -7.92 0.56
N GLY A 53 -5.17 -7.72 1.80
CA GLY A 53 -4.67 -6.66 2.69
C GLY A 53 -3.57 -7.20 3.59
N ILE A 54 -3.64 -6.99 4.90
CA ILE A 54 -2.65 -7.56 5.86
C ILE A 54 -3.35 -8.41 6.91
N GLY A 55 -2.79 -9.60 7.19
CA GLY A 55 -3.32 -10.55 8.17
C GLY A 55 -3.02 -12.01 7.82
N CYS A 56 -3.41 -12.95 8.69
CA CYS A 56 -3.23 -14.39 8.44
C CYS A 56 -3.93 -14.81 7.15
N SER A 57 -5.17 -14.36 6.97
CA SER A 57 -5.98 -14.56 5.75
C SER A 57 -5.30 -14.01 4.51
N SER A 58 -4.70 -12.83 4.63
CA SER A 58 -4.11 -12.12 3.50
C SER A 58 -2.90 -12.82 2.89
N ARG A 59 -2.28 -13.76 3.61
CA ARG A 59 -1.16 -14.56 3.11
C ARG A 59 -1.56 -15.53 2.00
N ILE A 60 -2.86 -15.77 1.77
CA ILE A 60 -3.34 -16.62 0.68
C ILE A 60 -2.76 -16.20 -0.67
N THR A 61 -2.60 -14.90 -0.95
CA THR A 61 -2.03 -14.42 -2.21
C THR A 61 -0.61 -14.91 -2.48
N GLY A 62 0.17 -15.22 -1.44
CA GLY A 62 1.50 -15.83 -1.61
C GLY A 62 1.45 -17.26 -2.15
N TYR A 63 0.33 -17.96 -2.01
CA TYR A 63 0.19 -19.38 -2.35
C TYR A 63 -0.54 -19.64 -3.67
N LEU A 64 -1.06 -18.60 -4.33
CA LEU A 64 -1.82 -18.72 -5.57
C LEU A 64 -0.92 -18.40 -6.76
N ASN A 65 -0.87 -19.30 -7.73
CA ASN A 65 -0.23 -19.10 -9.03
C ASN A 65 -1.20 -18.36 -9.97
N LEU A 66 -1.55 -17.13 -9.57
CA LEU A 66 -2.40 -16.19 -10.28
C LEU A 66 -1.76 -14.80 -10.21
N ASP A 67 -2.35 -13.82 -10.89
CA ASP A 67 -2.02 -12.42 -10.65
C ASP A 67 -2.43 -12.02 -9.24
N THR A 68 -1.45 -11.77 -8.37
CA THR A 68 -1.70 -11.50 -6.96
C THR A 68 -1.09 -10.20 -6.48
N ILE A 69 -1.83 -9.42 -5.69
CA ILE A 69 -1.33 -8.21 -5.04
C ILE A 69 -1.53 -8.32 -3.53
N HIS A 70 -0.45 -8.19 -2.77
CA HIS A 70 -0.48 -8.05 -1.32
C HIS A 70 -0.41 -6.56 -0.97
N ALA A 71 -1.58 -5.94 -0.80
CA ALA A 71 -1.73 -4.52 -0.54
C ALA A 71 -1.46 -4.17 0.94
N THR A 72 -1.53 -2.88 1.26
CA THR A 72 -1.44 -2.42 2.65
C THR A 72 -2.72 -2.74 3.44
N HIS A 73 -2.62 -2.70 4.77
CA HIS A 73 -3.72 -3.07 5.66
C HIS A 73 -4.97 -2.23 5.41
N GLY A 74 -6.11 -2.87 5.18
CA GLY A 74 -7.38 -2.21 4.88
C GLY A 74 -7.44 -1.55 3.51
N ARG A 75 -6.51 -1.85 2.59
CA ARG A 75 -6.46 -1.28 1.23
C ARG A 75 -6.64 -2.31 0.13
N ALA A 76 -6.98 -3.56 0.47
CA ALA A 76 -7.25 -4.61 -0.51
C ALA A 76 -8.39 -4.22 -1.48
N ILE A 77 -9.50 -3.70 -0.96
CA ILE A 77 -10.66 -3.27 -1.75
C ILE A 77 -10.34 -2.12 -2.72
N PRO A 78 -9.76 -0.98 -2.31
CA PRO A 78 -9.43 0.08 -3.25
C PRO A 78 -8.39 -0.34 -4.28
N THR A 79 -7.42 -1.19 -3.90
CA THR A 79 -6.46 -1.77 -4.85
C THR A 79 -7.15 -2.67 -5.88
N ALA A 80 -8.02 -3.58 -5.42
CA ALA A 80 -8.81 -4.45 -6.30
C ALA A 80 -9.72 -3.66 -7.24
N LEU A 81 -10.35 -2.60 -6.74
CA LEU A 81 -11.14 -1.70 -7.56
C LEU A 81 -10.27 -1.05 -8.64
N GLY A 82 -9.06 -0.58 -8.30
CA GLY A 82 -8.11 -0.06 -9.27
C GLY A 82 -7.76 -1.07 -10.38
N VAL A 83 -7.51 -2.33 -10.02
CA VAL A 83 -7.26 -3.43 -10.97
C VAL A 83 -8.48 -3.63 -11.89
N LYS A 84 -9.69 -3.71 -11.32
CA LYS A 84 -10.92 -3.91 -12.08
C LYS A 84 -11.22 -2.75 -13.03
N LEU A 85 -10.94 -1.52 -12.61
CA LEU A 85 -11.12 -0.33 -13.43
C LEU A 85 -10.07 -0.22 -14.54
N ALA A 86 -8.84 -0.69 -14.28
CA ALA A 86 -7.77 -0.76 -15.27
C ALA A 86 -8.03 -1.82 -16.35
N ASN A 87 -8.55 -2.97 -15.95
CA ASN A 87 -8.90 -4.06 -16.86
C ASN A 87 -10.24 -4.70 -16.46
N PRO A 88 -11.36 -4.24 -17.06
CA PRO A 88 -12.71 -4.73 -16.77
C PRO A 88 -12.91 -6.22 -17.05
N ASP A 89 -12.09 -6.82 -17.91
CA ASP A 89 -12.20 -8.24 -18.27
C ASP A 89 -11.72 -9.17 -17.15
N LEU A 90 -10.87 -8.68 -16.24
CA LEU A 90 -10.36 -9.47 -15.13
C LEU A 90 -11.46 -9.83 -14.12
N ARG A 91 -11.37 -11.04 -13.59
CA ARG A 91 -12.12 -11.53 -12.43
C ARG A 91 -11.33 -11.17 -11.19
N VAL A 92 -11.79 -10.17 -10.46
CA VAL A 92 -11.05 -9.64 -9.31
C VAL A 92 -11.68 -10.12 -8.01
N SER A 93 -10.89 -10.79 -7.19
CA SER A 93 -11.29 -11.27 -5.86
C SER A 93 -10.42 -10.65 -4.76
N VAL A 94 -11.06 -10.24 -3.68
CA VAL A 94 -10.42 -9.73 -2.47
C VAL A 94 -10.46 -10.81 -1.40
N MET A 95 -9.32 -11.09 -0.79
CA MET A 95 -9.21 -11.98 0.36
C MET A 95 -8.67 -11.21 1.56
N GLY A 96 -9.44 -11.16 2.64
CA GLY A 96 -9.07 -10.43 3.84
C GLY A 96 -9.70 -11.01 5.10
N GLY A 97 -9.15 -10.62 6.25
CA GLY A 97 -9.74 -10.93 7.56
C GLY A 97 -10.82 -9.93 7.91
N ASP A 98 -11.60 -10.22 8.95
CA ASP A 98 -12.61 -9.31 9.49
C ASP A 98 -12.02 -7.95 9.88
N GLY A 99 -10.87 -7.91 10.56
CA GLY A 99 -10.19 -6.67 10.89
C GLY A 99 -9.68 -5.86 9.68
N ASP A 100 -9.23 -6.55 8.63
CA ASP A 100 -8.74 -5.91 7.39
C ASP A 100 -9.90 -5.33 6.58
N ILE A 101 -11.01 -6.07 6.42
CA ILE A 101 -12.14 -5.69 5.58
C ILE A 101 -13.09 -4.73 6.31
N LEU A 102 -13.41 -5.00 7.58
CA LEU A 102 -14.46 -4.28 8.33
C LEU A 102 -13.90 -3.34 9.40
N GLY A 103 -12.62 -3.51 9.79
CA GLY A 103 -11.92 -2.59 10.68
C GLY A 103 -11.38 -1.39 9.89
N ILE A 104 -10.07 -1.36 9.67
CA ILE A 104 -9.41 -0.26 8.94
C ILE A 104 -9.87 -0.14 7.47
N GLY A 105 -10.39 -1.23 6.88
CA GLY A 105 -10.97 -1.26 5.54
C GLY A 105 -12.45 -0.90 5.44
N GLY A 106 -13.14 -0.70 6.58
CA GLY A 106 -14.61 -0.62 6.62
C GLY A 106 -15.23 0.43 5.70
N ASN A 107 -14.63 1.62 5.60
CA ASN A 107 -15.12 2.67 4.70
C ASN A 107 -15.03 2.27 3.22
N HIS A 108 -13.98 1.52 2.83
CA HIS A 108 -13.84 1.03 1.46
C HIS A 108 -14.84 -0.10 1.17
N PHE A 109 -15.12 -0.93 2.16
CA PHE A 109 -16.15 -1.96 2.09
C PHE A 109 -17.54 -1.36 1.83
N LEU A 110 -17.91 -0.30 2.55
CA LEU A 110 -19.13 0.47 2.31
C LEU A 110 -19.14 1.12 0.92
N ALA A 111 -18.01 1.71 0.52
CA ALA A 111 -17.88 2.39 -0.76
C ALA A 111 -18.07 1.42 -1.95
N LEU A 112 -17.49 0.20 -1.89
CA LEU A 112 -17.63 -0.80 -2.94
C LEU A 112 -19.10 -1.20 -3.17
N GLY A 113 -19.84 -1.49 -2.10
CA GLY A 113 -21.28 -1.79 -2.18
C GLY A 113 -22.08 -0.62 -2.77
N ARG A 114 -21.72 0.62 -2.38
CA ARG A 114 -22.35 1.84 -2.91
C ARG A 114 -22.04 2.07 -4.39
N HIS A 115 -20.81 1.79 -4.83
CA HIS A 115 -20.37 2.02 -6.21
C HIS A 115 -20.86 0.93 -7.17
N GLY A 116 -21.05 -0.31 -6.71
CA GLY A 116 -21.64 -1.37 -7.53
C GLY A 116 -20.67 -2.01 -8.52
N HIS A 117 -19.38 -2.09 -8.18
CA HIS A 117 -18.37 -2.71 -9.04
C HIS A 117 -18.30 -4.23 -8.87
N ASP A 118 -18.07 -4.92 -9.99
CA ASP A 118 -17.84 -6.37 -10.10
C ASP A 118 -16.50 -6.77 -9.42
N VAL A 119 -16.53 -6.84 -8.10
CA VAL A 119 -15.42 -7.28 -7.24
C VAL A 119 -15.99 -8.21 -6.18
N ASN A 120 -15.38 -9.39 -6.07
CA ASN A 120 -15.72 -10.38 -5.05
C ASN A 120 -14.94 -10.11 -3.77
N VAL A 121 -15.60 -10.07 -2.62
CA VAL A 121 -14.96 -9.89 -1.30
C VAL A 121 -15.23 -11.11 -0.44
N PHE A 122 -14.17 -11.86 -0.14
CA PHE A 122 -14.21 -13.04 0.73
C PHE A 122 -13.56 -12.69 2.08
N CYS A 123 -14.41 -12.51 3.10
CA CYS A 123 -14.00 -12.11 4.44
C CYS A 123 -13.89 -13.34 5.34
N MET A 124 -12.67 -13.63 5.77
CA MET A 124 -12.36 -14.74 6.67
C MET A 124 -12.49 -14.25 8.11
N ASN A 125 -13.67 -14.45 8.67
CA ASN A 125 -14.03 -13.99 10.00
C ASN A 125 -13.57 -15.00 11.06
N ASN A 126 -12.55 -14.61 11.83
CA ASN A 126 -12.04 -15.38 12.97
C ASN A 126 -12.22 -14.65 14.31
N PHE A 127 -13.06 -13.62 14.32
CA PHE A 127 -13.45 -12.84 15.49
C PHE A 127 -12.37 -11.92 16.08
N GLY A 128 -11.27 -11.62 15.38
CA GLY A 128 -10.28 -10.64 15.87
C GLY A 128 -8.96 -10.56 15.08
N TYR A 129 -8.04 -9.71 15.54
CA TYR A 129 -6.73 -9.55 14.87
C TYR A 129 -5.76 -10.66 15.27
N SER A 130 -5.91 -11.82 14.63
CA SER A 130 -5.17 -13.04 15.02
C SER A 130 -3.66 -12.95 14.79
N MET A 131 -3.20 -12.35 13.68
CA MET A 131 -1.77 -12.27 13.34
C MET A 131 -0.95 -11.47 14.34
N THR A 132 -1.56 -10.46 14.96
CA THR A 132 -0.91 -9.54 15.89
C THR A 132 -1.05 -9.99 17.35
N GLY A 133 -1.52 -11.22 17.60
CA GLY A 133 -1.66 -11.78 18.95
C GLY A 133 -3.09 -11.87 19.47
N PHE A 134 -4.09 -11.72 18.60
CA PHE A 134 -5.52 -11.81 18.91
C PHE A 134 -6.05 -10.63 19.74
N GLN A 135 -5.96 -9.43 19.17
CA GLN A 135 -6.61 -8.21 19.67
C GLN A 135 -8.10 -8.19 19.31
N HIS A 136 -8.85 -7.40 20.07
CA HIS A 136 -10.22 -6.99 19.76
C HIS A 136 -10.35 -6.45 18.32
N GLY A 137 -11.25 -7.06 17.56
CA GLY A 137 -11.60 -6.70 16.18
C GLY A 137 -13.07 -6.30 16.04
N PRO A 138 -13.48 -5.88 14.83
CA PRO A 138 -14.83 -5.38 14.58
C PRO A 138 -15.92 -6.43 14.78
N THR A 139 -15.60 -7.72 14.63
CA THR A 139 -16.56 -8.83 14.75
C THR A 139 -16.41 -9.63 16.03
N THR A 140 -15.54 -9.20 16.96
CA THR A 140 -15.32 -9.89 18.23
C THR A 140 -16.65 -9.98 19.00
N PRO A 141 -17.15 -11.19 19.34
CA PRO A 141 -18.43 -11.32 20.03
C PRO A 141 -18.49 -10.57 21.36
N LEU A 142 -19.69 -10.13 21.74
CA LEU A 142 -19.91 -9.46 23.02
C LEU A 142 -19.44 -10.34 24.18
N GLY A 143 -18.70 -9.75 25.13
CA GLY A 143 -18.12 -10.47 26.27
C GLY A 143 -16.90 -11.34 25.94
N ALA A 144 -16.52 -11.49 24.67
CA ALA A 144 -15.35 -12.30 24.32
C ALA A 144 -14.04 -11.65 24.77
N ARG A 145 -13.15 -12.47 25.33
CA ARG A 145 -11.85 -12.04 25.85
C ARG A 145 -10.79 -12.05 24.77
N THR A 146 -10.02 -10.97 24.71
CA THR A 146 -8.87 -10.80 23.80
C THR A 146 -7.65 -10.29 24.58
N ILE A 147 -6.50 -10.07 23.93
CA ILE A 147 -5.36 -9.46 24.63
C ILE A 147 -5.58 -7.98 24.99
N THR A 148 -6.43 -7.26 24.27
CA THR A 148 -6.76 -5.85 24.54
C THR A 148 -8.06 -5.68 25.31
N THR A 149 -8.93 -6.69 25.33
CA THR A 149 -10.17 -6.73 26.11
C THR A 149 -10.17 -7.93 27.05
N PHE A 150 -9.29 -7.90 28.06
CA PHE A 150 -9.11 -9.03 28.98
C PHE A 150 -10.36 -9.35 29.79
N SER A 151 -11.12 -8.32 30.17
CA SER A 151 -12.39 -8.45 30.91
C SER A 151 -13.58 -8.85 30.02
N GLY A 152 -13.37 -8.97 28.71
CA GLY A 152 -14.43 -9.20 27.73
C GLY A 152 -14.70 -7.98 26.87
N ASN A 153 -15.18 -8.19 25.65
CA ASN A 153 -15.57 -7.13 24.73
C ASN A 153 -16.83 -6.38 25.23
N PRO A 154 -16.77 -5.05 25.47
CA PRO A 154 -17.93 -4.27 25.88
C PRO A 154 -18.77 -3.74 24.69
N PHE A 155 -18.28 -3.84 23.46
CA PHE A 155 -18.89 -3.25 22.28
C PHE A 155 -19.74 -4.26 21.52
N THR A 156 -20.83 -3.78 20.91
CA THR A 156 -21.63 -4.58 19.98
C THR A 156 -20.79 -4.94 18.74
N PRO A 157 -20.67 -6.23 18.37
CA PRO A 157 -19.94 -6.61 17.17
C PRO A 157 -20.66 -6.13 15.91
N ILE A 158 -19.87 -5.77 14.89
CA ILE A 158 -20.39 -5.52 13.56
C ILE A 158 -20.89 -6.83 12.97
N ASN A 159 -22.13 -6.84 12.47
CA ASN A 159 -22.68 -7.93 11.68
C ASN A 159 -22.31 -7.74 10.19
N PRO A 160 -21.41 -8.54 9.62
CA PRO A 160 -20.91 -8.31 8.27
C PRO A 160 -21.99 -8.43 7.18
N VAL A 161 -22.90 -9.40 7.33
CA VAL A 161 -24.01 -9.64 6.40
C VAL A 161 -24.95 -8.44 6.39
N ALA A 162 -25.39 -7.98 7.57
CA ALA A 162 -26.28 -6.82 7.67
C ALA A 162 -25.64 -5.56 7.05
N VAL A 163 -24.36 -5.31 7.33
CA VAL A 163 -23.64 -4.16 6.76
C VAL A 163 -23.50 -4.28 5.24
N ALA A 164 -23.19 -5.46 4.69
CA ALA A 164 -23.12 -5.67 3.24
C ALA A 164 -24.47 -5.41 2.57
N LEU A 165 -25.56 -5.93 3.16
CA LEU A 165 -26.91 -5.73 2.65
C LEU A 165 -27.28 -4.24 2.64
N ALA A 166 -26.96 -3.51 3.71
CA ALA A 166 -27.20 -2.08 3.85
C ALA A 166 -26.33 -1.24 2.89
N ALA A 167 -25.06 -1.60 2.70
CA ALA A 167 -24.15 -0.93 1.78
C ALA A 167 -24.56 -1.08 0.30
N GLY A 168 -25.40 -2.08 -0.01
CA GLY A 168 -25.95 -2.29 -1.35
C GLY A 168 -25.20 -3.33 -2.17
N TYR A 169 -24.54 -4.30 -1.53
CA TYR A 169 -24.01 -5.47 -2.22
C TYR A 169 -25.13 -6.22 -2.95
N THR A 170 -24.84 -6.70 -4.16
CA THR A 170 -25.80 -7.42 -5.02
C THR A 170 -25.81 -8.91 -4.72
N PHE A 171 -24.68 -9.44 -4.26
CA PHE A 171 -24.58 -10.80 -3.76
C PHE A 171 -24.04 -10.80 -2.32
N VAL A 172 -24.73 -11.48 -1.41
CA VAL A 172 -24.33 -11.61 0.01
C VAL A 172 -24.58 -13.04 0.48
N ALA A 173 -23.55 -13.71 0.99
CA ALA A 173 -23.66 -15.06 1.55
C ALA A 173 -22.87 -15.20 2.86
N ARG A 174 -23.23 -16.21 3.67
CA ARG A 174 -22.44 -16.67 4.82
C ARG A 174 -22.20 -18.17 4.70
N SER A 175 -20.97 -18.58 4.96
CA SER A 175 -20.60 -19.99 5.09
C SER A 175 -19.54 -20.15 6.17
N THR A 176 -19.08 -21.39 6.39
CA THR A 176 -17.99 -21.68 7.32
C THR A 176 -16.97 -22.56 6.63
N SER A 177 -15.73 -22.48 7.11
CA SER A 177 -14.69 -23.42 6.69
C SER A 177 -15.01 -24.89 7.02
N GLY A 178 -16.00 -25.17 7.87
CA GLY A 178 -16.51 -26.52 8.14
C GLY A 178 -17.40 -27.10 7.04
N HIS A 179 -17.95 -26.25 6.15
CA HIS A 179 -18.86 -26.67 5.08
C HIS A 179 -18.27 -26.36 3.69
N PRO A 180 -17.19 -27.05 3.26
CA PRO A 180 -16.44 -26.70 2.06
C PRO A 180 -17.27 -26.74 0.77
N TYR A 181 -18.16 -27.72 0.60
CA TYR A 181 -19.02 -27.81 -0.60
C TYR A 181 -19.97 -26.62 -0.71
N HIS A 182 -20.66 -26.29 0.39
CA HIS A 182 -21.51 -25.09 0.43
C HIS A 182 -20.69 -23.80 0.20
N LEU A 183 -19.46 -23.72 0.72
CA LEU A 183 -18.58 -22.57 0.48
C LEU A 183 -18.20 -22.46 -1.01
N ILE A 184 -17.94 -23.57 -1.69
CA ILE A 184 -17.69 -23.61 -3.13
C ILE A 184 -18.92 -23.10 -3.89
N ASP A 185 -20.12 -23.59 -3.57
CA ASP A 185 -21.36 -23.15 -4.23
C ASP A 185 -21.58 -21.63 -4.08
N CYS A 186 -21.33 -21.10 -2.87
CA CYS A 186 -21.39 -19.66 -2.60
C CYS A 186 -20.33 -18.88 -3.38
N MET A 187 -19.08 -19.35 -3.45
CA MET A 187 -18.00 -18.72 -4.20
C MET A 187 -18.28 -18.72 -5.71
N VAL A 188 -18.76 -19.84 -6.26
CA VAL A 188 -19.18 -19.97 -7.67
C VAL A 188 -20.29 -18.98 -7.99
N SER A 189 -21.29 -18.87 -7.12
CA SER A 189 -22.42 -17.94 -7.29
C SER A 189 -21.97 -16.48 -7.21
N ALA A 190 -21.12 -16.14 -6.23
CA ALA A 190 -20.51 -14.81 -6.09
C ALA A 190 -19.71 -14.41 -7.34
N MET A 191 -18.90 -15.34 -7.88
CA MET A 191 -18.06 -15.07 -9.05
C MET A 191 -18.82 -14.99 -10.38
N LYS A 192 -20.05 -15.51 -10.44
CA LYS A 192 -20.96 -15.33 -11.59
C LYS A 192 -21.69 -13.99 -11.54
N ASN A 193 -21.91 -13.46 -10.34
CA ASN A 193 -22.51 -12.14 -10.16
C ASN A 193 -21.62 -11.06 -10.81
N ARG A 194 -22.25 -10.09 -11.49
CA ARG A 194 -21.58 -8.99 -12.20
C ARG A 194 -21.52 -7.69 -11.39
N GLY A 195 -21.76 -7.79 -10.09
CA GLY A 195 -21.76 -6.67 -9.15
C GLY A 195 -20.92 -6.97 -7.92
N PRO A 196 -20.96 -6.11 -6.89
CA PRO A 196 -20.20 -6.34 -5.67
C PRO A 196 -20.75 -7.55 -4.93
N SER A 197 -19.89 -8.54 -4.72
CA SER A 197 -20.22 -9.78 -4.02
C SER A 197 -19.50 -9.84 -2.69
N PHE A 198 -20.19 -10.28 -1.64
CA PHE A 198 -19.61 -10.47 -0.31
C PHE A 198 -19.93 -11.86 0.23
N ILE A 199 -18.91 -12.56 0.73
CA ILE A 199 -19.08 -13.79 1.49
C ILE A 199 -18.39 -13.64 2.84
N GLU A 200 -19.17 -13.78 3.92
CA GLU A 200 -18.64 -14.00 5.26
C GLU A 200 -18.29 -15.48 5.43
N ILE A 201 -17.04 -15.78 5.76
CA ILE A 201 -16.55 -17.14 5.94
C ILE A 201 -16.05 -17.27 7.38
N LEU A 202 -16.81 -17.97 8.23
CA LEU A 202 -16.38 -18.24 9.60
C LEU A 202 -15.23 -19.26 9.60
N VAL A 203 -14.11 -18.88 10.23
CA VAL A 203 -12.89 -19.69 10.27
C VAL A 203 -12.38 -19.85 11.71
N PRO A 204 -12.03 -21.07 12.16
CA PRO A 204 -11.58 -21.30 13.51
C PRO A 204 -10.20 -20.67 13.75
N CYS A 205 -10.02 -20.12 14.95
CA CYS A 205 -8.74 -19.59 15.42
C CYS A 205 -8.46 -20.07 16.84
N MET A 206 -7.34 -20.77 17.02
CA MET A 206 -6.93 -21.31 18.33
C MET A 206 -6.73 -20.24 19.40
N LEU A 207 -6.40 -19.00 19.01
CA LEU A 207 -6.20 -17.90 19.97
C LEU A 207 -7.54 -17.47 20.58
N TYR A 208 -8.62 -17.48 19.79
CA TYR A 208 -9.98 -17.25 20.27
C TYR A 208 -10.46 -18.41 21.15
N GLU A 209 -10.28 -19.65 20.67
CA GLU A 209 -10.65 -20.88 21.39
C GLU A 209 -10.06 -20.89 22.80
N ARG A 210 -8.74 -20.69 22.90
CA ARG A 210 -8.00 -20.71 24.17
C ARG A 210 -8.46 -19.62 25.13
N ARG A 211 -8.71 -18.40 24.65
CA ARG A 211 -9.08 -17.26 25.51
C ARG A 211 -10.53 -17.31 25.98
N ASN A 212 -11.41 -17.89 25.17
CA ASN A 212 -12.85 -17.96 25.44
C ASN A 212 -13.30 -19.34 25.93
N LYS A 213 -12.35 -20.24 26.24
CA LYS A 213 -12.59 -21.60 26.76
C LYS A 213 -13.51 -22.43 25.84
N ILE A 214 -13.38 -22.23 24.53
CA ILE A 214 -14.10 -23.02 23.52
C ILE A 214 -13.21 -24.20 23.14
N LYS A 215 -13.76 -25.42 23.19
CA LYS A 215 -13.00 -26.65 22.90
C LYS A 215 -12.58 -26.74 21.43
N SER A 216 -13.51 -26.49 20.52
CA SER A 216 -13.27 -26.49 19.07
C SER A 216 -14.33 -25.65 18.37
N LEU A 217 -13.90 -24.58 17.71
CA LEU A 217 -14.77 -23.78 16.84
C LEU A 217 -15.19 -24.55 15.59
N GLU A 218 -14.32 -25.41 15.06
CA GLU A 218 -14.68 -26.23 13.88
C GLU A 218 -15.83 -27.19 14.21
N ALA A 219 -15.78 -27.88 15.35
CA ALA A 219 -16.88 -28.73 15.79
C ALA A 219 -18.16 -27.92 16.04
N LEU A 220 -18.03 -26.74 16.66
CA LEU A 220 -19.17 -25.84 16.87
C LEU A 220 -19.80 -25.40 15.54
N PHE A 221 -18.99 -25.06 14.54
CA PHE A 221 -19.49 -24.68 13.22
C PHE A 221 -20.26 -25.81 12.55
N LEU A 222 -19.79 -27.06 12.66
CA LEU A 222 -20.47 -28.23 12.12
C LEU A 222 -21.76 -28.56 12.86
N GLU A 223 -21.77 -28.45 14.19
CA GLU A 223 -22.93 -28.76 15.01
C GLU A 223 -24.05 -27.71 14.84
N LYS A 224 -23.67 -26.43 14.84
CA LYS A 224 -24.61 -25.31 14.85
C LYS A 224 -24.94 -24.75 13.47
N GLY A 225 -24.16 -25.09 12.44
CA GLY A 225 -24.38 -24.64 11.07
C GLY A 225 -25.67 -25.21 10.47
N LYS A 226 -26.57 -24.34 10.00
CA LYS A 226 -27.79 -24.71 9.29
C LYS A 226 -27.80 -24.03 7.93
N ILE A 227 -27.69 -24.84 6.88
CA ILE A 227 -27.84 -24.37 5.49
C ILE A 227 -29.33 -24.16 5.22
N LYS A 228 -29.71 -22.92 4.91
CA LYS A 228 -31.09 -22.50 4.66
C LYS A 228 -31.23 -21.97 3.24
N GLN A 229 -32.33 -22.34 2.58
CA GLN A 229 -32.69 -21.83 1.24
C GLN A 229 -33.40 -20.47 1.32
N THR A 230 -34.17 -20.25 2.39
CA THR A 230 -34.86 -19.00 2.67
C THR A 230 -34.40 -18.49 4.02
N LEU A 231 -33.88 -17.26 4.05
CA LEU A 231 -33.31 -16.64 5.24
C LEU A 231 -34.24 -15.52 5.72
N SER A 232 -34.55 -15.51 7.01
CA SER A 232 -35.39 -14.50 7.66
C SER A 232 -34.59 -13.25 8.06
N GLU A 233 -35.29 -12.20 8.51
CA GLU A 233 -34.60 -11.05 9.12
C GLU A 233 -33.82 -11.42 10.39
N GLU A 234 -34.25 -12.45 11.13
CA GLU A 234 -33.53 -12.95 12.30
C GLU A 234 -32.20 -13.59 11.88
N ASP A 235 -32.19 -14.34 10.78
CA ASP A 235 -30.97 -14.92 10.21
C ASP A 235 -29.97 -13.84 9.78
N ILE A 236 -30.48 -12.74 9.21
CA ILE A 236 -29.66 -11.58 8.81
C ILE A 236 -29.06 -10.91 10.04
N ASN A 237 -29.85 -10.71 11.09
CA ASN A 237 -29.46 -9.97 12.29
C ASN A 237 -28.75 -10.82 13.36
N GLN A 238 -28.40 -12.07 13.05
CA GLN A 238 -27.75 -12.99 13.96
C GLN A 238 -26.43 -12.42 14.51
N SER A 239 -26.31 -12.40 15.84
CA SER A 239 -25.15 -11.90 16.58
C SER A 239 -24.54 -12.95 17.53
N ASP A 240 -25.27 -14.02 17.83
CA ASP A 240 -24.83 -15.14 18.68
C ASP A 240 -24.74 -16.44 17.86
N PHE A 241 -23.50 -16.86 17.57
CA PHE A 241 -23.20 -18.08 16.82
C PHE A 241 -23.13 -19.33 17.71
N MET A 242 -23.33 -19.22 19.02
CA MET A 242 -23.29 -20.36 19.94
C MET A 242 -24.56 -21.22 19.90
N LYS A 243 -25.70 -20.64 19.48
CA LYS A 243 -26.99 -21.35 19.39
C LYS A 243 -27.20 -22.01 18.04
N GLU A 244 -27.11 -21.21 16.98
CA GLU A 244 -27.29 -21.62 15.59
C GLU A 244 -26.43 -20.69 14.72
N ILE A 245 -26.00 -21.18 13.56
CA ILE A 245 -25.31 -20.37 12.55
C ILE A 245 -26.06 -20.52 11.24
N SER A 246 -26.71 -19.45 10.80
CA SER A 246 -27.49 -19.45 9.57
C SER A 246 -26.55 -19.33 8.37
N LEU A 247 -26.49 -20.37 7.55
CA LEU A 247 -25.65 -20.45 6.34
C LEU A 247 -26.54 -20.39 5.11
N GLY A 248 -26.07 -19.68 4.08
CA GLY A 248 -26.80 -19.55 2.82
C GLY A 248 -26.55 -18.22 2.12
N ILE A 249 -27.35 -17.98 1.08
CA ILE A 249 -27.31 -16.78 0.26
C ILE A 249 -28.41 -15.82 0.74
N PHE A 250 -28.02 -14.72 1.37
CA PHE A 250 -28.92 -13.69 1.89
C PHE A 250 -29.43 -12.75 0.80
N ARG A 251 -28.67 -12.60 -0.27
CA ARG A 251 -29.06 -11.81 -1.44
C ARG A 251 -28.36 -12.34 -2.68
N ASP A 252 -29.13 -12.53 -3.73
CA ASP A 252 -28.68 -12.70 -5.10
C ASP A 252 -29.60 -11.86 -5.98
N ALA A 253 -29.17 -10.63 -6.27
CA ALA A 253 -29.98 -9.64 -6.95
C ALA A 253 -29.27 -9.16 -8.23
N PRO A 254 -30.01 -8.85 -9.30
CA PRO A 254 -29.41 -8.34 -10.52
C PRO A 254 -28.69 -7.01 -10.27
N LEU A 255 -27.68 -6.74 -11.10
CA LEU A 255 -26.91 -5.50 -11.03
C LEU A 255 -27.84 -4.29 -11.13
N ARG A 256 -27.78 -3.39 -10.13
CA ARG A 256 -28.48 -2.10 -10.22
C ARG A 256 -27.85 -1.29 -11.35
N LYS A 257 -28.66 -0.75 -12.27
CA LYS A 257 -28.20 0.21 -13.27
C LYS A 257 -27.61 1.43 -12.54
N ARG A 258 -26.28 1.51 -12.49
CA ARG A 258 -25.52 2.61 -11.88
C ARG A 258 -24.41 3.03 -12.85
N PRO A 259 -23.98 4.30 -12.82
CA PRO A 259 -22.80 4.72 -13.57
C PRO A 259 -21.61 3.89 -13.08
N GLN A 260 -21.10 2.99 -13.93
CA GLN A 260 -19.85 2.33 -13.64
C GLN A 260 -18.76 3.39 -13.72
N LEU A 261 -17.99 3.57 -12.63
CA LEU A 261 -16.70 4.24 -12.77
C LEU A 261 -15.94 3.53 -13.89
N SER A 262 -15.53 4.29 -14.88
CA SER A 262 -14.51 3.88 -15.83
C SER A 262 -13.29 4.72 -15.49
N LEU A 263 -12.10 4.16 -15.68
CA LEU A 263 -10.95 5.04 -15.80
C LEU A 263 -11.28 6.01 -16.93
N VAL A 264 -11.28 7.31 -16.64
CA VAL A 264 -11.17 8.31 -17.67
C VAL A 264 -9.88 7.94 -18.40
N LYS A 265 -10.01 7.28 -19.56
CA LYS A 265 -8.88 7.05 -20.43
C LYS A 265 -8.35 8.45 -20.67
N SER A 266 -7.17 8.73 -20.14
CA SER A 266 -6.49 9.98 -20.43
C SER A 266 -6.47 10.12 -21.95
N THR A 267 -7.32 11.01 -22.47
CA THR A 267 -7.32 11.38 -23.89
C THR A 267 -6.03 12.12 -24.24
N LYS A 268 -5.27 12.54 -23.23
CA LYS A 268 -3.87 12.92 -23.37
C LYS A 268 -3.00 11.67 -23.49
N LYS A 269 -3.08 11.00 -24.64
CA LYS A 269 -1.89 10.42 -25.29
C LYS A 269 -1.07 11.55 -25.91
N GLY A 270 -0.65 12.53 -25.11
CA GLY A 270 0.54 13.27 -25.49
C GLY A 270 1.68 12.30 -25.27
N ALA A 271 2.31 11.78 -26.33
CA ALA A 271 3.64 11.22 -26.15
C ALA A 271 4.43 12.27 -25.37
N ALA A 272 5.03 11.89 -24.22
CA ALA A 272 5.88 12.81 -23.48
C ALA A 272 6.80 13.48 -24.49
N LYS A 273 6.81 14.82 -24.52
CA LYS A 273 7.59 15.60 -25.48
C LYS A 273 9.01 15.03 -25.40
N LYS A 274 9.51 14.42 -26.48
CA LYS A 274 10.85 13.84 -26.48
C LYS A 274 11.83 15.02 -26.45
N PHE A 275 12.42 15.25 -25.29
CA PHE A 275 13.52 16.19 -25.16
C PHE A 275 14.81 15.43 -25.45
N ASP A 276 15.53 15.85 -26.49
CA ASP A 276 16.84 15.32 -26.84
C ASP A 276 17.91 15.98 -25.95
N ILE A 277 18.04 15.52 -24.71
CA ILE A 277 19.15 15.91 -23.84
C ILE A 277 20.28 14.91 -24.06
N LYS A 278 21.32 15.37 -24.76
CA LYS A 278 22.57 14.61 -24.91
C LYS A 278 23.43 14.79 -23.66
N PHE A 279 23.78 13.67 -23.04
CA PHE A 279 24.79 13.59 -21.99
C PHE A 279 25.63 12.34 -22.25
N GLU A 280 26.89 12.38 -21.82
CA GLU A 280 27.81 11.24 -21.92
C GLU A 280 27.96 10.60 -20.55
N SER A 281 27.80 9.28 -20.48
CA SER A 281 28.11 8.52 -19.26
C SER A 281 29.61 8.56 -19.02
N LYS A 282 30.01 8.82 -17.77
CA LYS A 282 31.41 8.85 -17.34
C LYS A 282 31.56 8.21 -15.97
N THR A 283 32.78 7.82 -15.62
CA THR A 283 33.09 7.48 -14.23
C THR A 283 33.01 8.75 -13.39
N SER A 284 32.22 8.69 -12.32
CA SER A 284 31.94 9.83 -11.44
C SER A 284 33.07 10.13 -10.45
N GLY A 285 33.89 9.12 -10.12
CA GLY A 285 34.87 9.19 -9.04
C GLY A 285 34.23 9.13 -7.65
N ILE A 286 32.94 8.84 -7.55
CA ILE A 286 32.23 8.69 -6.27
C ILE A 286 32.56 7.31 -5.69
N GLU A 287 33.36 7.27 -4.63
CA GLU A 287 33.59 6.04 -3.86
C GLU A 287 32.38 5.68 -3.00
N TYR A 288 31.94 6.63 -2.16
CA TYR A 288 30.76 6.55 -1.32
C TYR A 288 30.25 7.98 -1.03
N LEU A 289 28.95 8.23 -1.17
CA LEU A 289 28.35 9.55 -0.93
C LEU A 289 26.96 9.43 -0.32
N GLN A 290 26.78 10.12 0.81
CA GLN A 290 25.53 10.18 1.56
C GLN A 290 24.84 11.53 1.36
N ILE A 291 23.68 11.52 0.72
CA ILE A 291 22.89 12.73 0.47
C ILE A 291 21.58 12.61 1.24
N ARG A 292 21.24 13.64 2.00
CA ARG A 292 19.93 13.76 2.65
C ARG A 292 19.22 15.01 2.16
N MET A 293 17.95 14.88 1.81
CA MET A 293 17.07 16.02 1.54
C MET A 293 15.93 16.05 2.54
N GLU A 294 15.73 17.18 3.21
CA GLU A 294 14.78 17.36 4.31
C GLU A 294 13.83 18.54 4.04
N GLY A 295 12.60 18.44 4.54
CA GLY A 295 11.63 19.52 4.52
C GLY A 295 10.23 19.08 4.94
N THR A 296 9.21 19.72 4.40
CA THR A 296 7.80 19.45 4.70
C THR A 296 7.11 18.68 3.56
N GLY A 297 6.08 17.91 3.91
CA GLY A 297 5.21 17.23 2.94
C GLY A 297 4.56 18.24 1.99
N GLY A 298 4.94 18.20 0.71
CA GLY A 298 4.49 19.14 -0.33
C GLY A 298 5.62 19.89 -1.04
N GLN A 299 6.81 19.96 -0.46
CA GLN A 299 7.99 20.62 -1.05
C GLN A 299 8.73 19.77 -2.09
N GLY A 300 8.23 18.58 -2.45
CA GLY A 300 8.87 17.73 -3.46
C GLY A 300 10.13 17.00 -2.99
N ILE A 301 10.33 16.82 -1.68
CA ILE A 301 11.51 16.17 -1.07
C ILE A 301 11.80 14.78 -1.68
N VAL A 302 10.85 13.85 -1.60
CA VAL A 302 10.99 12.50 -2.20
C VAL A 302 11.19 12.55 -3.71
N GLN A 303 10.61 13.54 -4.37
CA GLN A 303 10.77 13.72 -5.82
C GLN A 303 12.19 14.21 -6.15
N GLY A 304 12.76 15.09 -5.33
CA GLY A 304 14.16 15.51 -5.42
C GLY A 304 15.11 14.33 -5.28
N GLY A 305 14.94 13.48 -4.26
CA GLY A 305 15.74 12.26 -4.09
C GLY A 305 15.69 11.32 -5.30
N LYS A 306 14.49 11.11 -5.86
CA LYS A 306 14.34 10.30 -7.10
C LYS A 306 15.04 10.94 -8.30
N THR A 307 15.02 12.26 -8.41
CA THR A 307 15.73 12.99 -9.45
C THR A 307 17.24 12.82 -9.30
N LEU A 308 17.78 12.97 -8.07
CA LEU A 308 19.21 12.80 -7.78
C LEU A 308 19.71 11.39 -8.14
N ILE A 309 19.01 10.33 -7.71
CA ILE A 309 19.42 8.96 -8.04
C ILE A 309 19.39 8.69 -9.54
N LYS A 310 18.32 9.09 -10.22
CA LYS A 310 18.23 8.91 -11.68
C LYS A 310 19.34 9.67 -12.40
N ALA A 311 19.67 10.88 -11.93
CA ALA A 311 20.73 11.69 -12.50
C ALA A 311 22.12 11.04 -12.24
N ALA A 312 22.37 10.53 -11.04
CA ALA A 312 23.60 9.81 -10.71
C ALA A 312 23.77 8.54 -11.54
N MET A 313 22.73 7.72 -11.69
CA MET A 313 22.74 6.52 -12.52
C MET A 313 22.94 6.82 -14.01
N ASN A 314 22.39 7.94 -14.51
CA ASN A 314 22.62 8.39 -15.87
C ASN A 314 24.07 8.85 -16.07
N MET A 315 24.64 9.50 -15.06
CA MET A 315 26.02 9.99 -15.10
C MET A 315 27.02 8.84 -15.06
N ASP A 316 26.87 7.89 -14.14
CA ASP A 316 27.76 6.75 -13.94
C ASP A 316 26.97 5.45 -13.80
N PRO A 317 26.91 4.62 -14.87
CA PRO A 317 26.17 3.36 -14.87
C PRO A 317 26.70 2.30 -13.88
N LYS A 318 27.90 2.49 -13.31
CA LYS A 318 28.51 1.55 -12.35
C LYS A 318 28.13 1.83 -10.91
N LEU A 319 27.53 2.98 -10.60
CA LEU A 319 27.15 3.32 -9.24
C LEU A 319 25.99 2.45 -8.75
N ASN A 320 26.21 1.84 -7.58
CA ASN A 320 25.16 1.32 -6.74
C ASN A 320 24.44 2.51 -6.10
N SER A 321 23.10 2.45 -6.03
CA SER A 321 22.32 3.53 -5.43
C SER A 321 21.09 3.03 -4.69
N THR A 322 20.77 3.67 -3.57
CA THR A 322 19.56 3.37 -2.79
C THR A 322 18.82 4.65 -2.42
N LEU A 323 17.49 4.58 -2.49
CA LEU A 323 16.61 5.64 -2.00
C LEU A 323 15.80 5.12 -0.82
N THR A 324 15.84 5.83 0.31
CA THR A 324 14.84 5.65 1.36
C THR A 324 14.08 6.94 1.59
N LYS A 325 12.87 6.81 2.13
CA LYS A 325 11.96 7.92 2.40
C LYS A 325 11.40 7.76 3.81
N ARG A 326 11.30 8.85 4.55
CA ARG A 326 10.56 8.90 5.82
C ARG A 326 9.57 10.06 5.75
N TYR A 327 8.38 9.82 6.29
CA TYR A 327 7.31 10.79 6.37
C TYR A 327 6.68 10.72 7.76
N GLY A 328 6.36 11.88 8.32
CA GLY A 328 5.48 11.98 9.48
C GLY A 328 4.07 11.45 9.16
N PRO A 329 3.29 11.07 10.18
CA PRO A 329 1.93 10.55 10.02
C PRO A 329 0.96 11.54 9.35
N GLU A 330 1.32 12.83 9.23
CA GLU A 330 0.47 13.92 8.76
C GLU A 330 0.34 14.01 7.21
N MET A 331 1.18 13.30 6.44
CA MET A 331 1.27 13.27 4.95
C MET A 331 1.55 14.62 4.24
N LYS A 332 0.91 15.72 4.62
CA LYS A 332 1.11 17.09 4.09
C LYS A 332 1.38 18.06 5.23
N GLY A 333 2.39 18.91 5.07
CA GLY A 333 2.83 19.84 6.11
C GLY A 333 3.67 19.21 7.23
N GLY A 334 3.55 17.89 7.47
CA GLY A 334 4.43 17.15 8.38
C GLY A 334 5.85 16.96 7.83
N SER A 335 6.76 16.47 8.67
CA SER A 335 8.16 16.26 8.29
C SER A 335 8.29 15.22 7.18
N CYS A 336 9.21 15.49 6.26
CA CYS A 336 9.53 14.60 5.16
C CYS A 336 11.03 14.67 4.89
N LEU A 337 11.66 13.51 4.83
CA LEU A 337 13.05 13.40 4.41
C LEU A 337 13.23 12.24 3.44
N THR A 338 14.22 12.36 2.57
CA THR A 338 14.65 11.29 1.69
C THR A 338 16.16 11.18 1.72
N ASP A 339 16.64 9.95 1.83
CA ASP A 339 18.05 9.62 1.83
C ASP A 339 18.41 9.00 0.48
N VAL A 340 19.55 9.43 -0.06
CA VAL A 340 20.14 8.97 -1.30
C VAL A 340 21.57 8.56 -1.00
N LEU A 341 21.87 7.27 -1.21
CA LEU A 341 23.23 6.74 -1.12
C LEU A 341 23.72 6.42 -2.53
N LEU A 342 24.96 6.79 -2.82
CA LEU A 342 25.67 6.45 -4.05
C LEU A 342 27.00 5.79 -3.66
N SER A 343 27.33 4.67 -4.29
CA SER A 343 28.54 3.91 -3.95
C SER A 343 29.11 3.21 -5.18
N SER A 344 30.43 3.19 -5.28
CA SER A 344 31.17 2.37 -6.25
C SER A 344 31.08 0.87 -5.96
N GLU A 345 30.86 0.50 -4.69
CA GLU A 345 30.68 -0.87 -4.19
C GLU A 345 29.22 -1.15 -3.79
N PRO A 346 28.78 -2.41 -3.65
CA PRO A 346 27.44 -2.76 -3.18
C PRO A 346 27.06 -2.09 -1.86
N ILE A 347 25.80 -1.64 -1.74
CA ILE A 347 25.29 -0.96 -0.54
C ILE A 347 24.54 -1.98 0.33
N ASP A 348 25.10 -2.31 1.49
CA ASP A 348 24.49 -3.25 2.44
C ASP A 348 23.50 -2.59 3.41
N TYR A 349 23.68 -1.29 3.69
CA TYR A 349 22.83 -0.52 4.61
C TYR A 349 22.24 0.71 3.88
N PRO A 350 20.91 0.79 3.70
CA PRO A 350 20.29 1.78 2.80
C PRO A 350 19.95 3.13 3.45
N PHE A 351 20.28 3.34 4.73
CA PHE A 351 19.97 4.57 5.45
C PHE A 351 21.21 5.45 5.57
N VAL A 352 21.00 6.77 5.53
CA VAL A 352 22.05 7.74 5.84
C VAL A 352 22.11 7.91 7.35
N ASP A 353 23.27 7.75 7.95
CA ASP A 353 23.46 8.09 9.36
C ASP A 353 23.87 9.56 9.47
N VAL A 354 24.96 9.92 8.80
CA VAL A 354 25.54 11.27 8.76
C VAL A 354 25.73 11.69 7.30
N PRO A 355 24.97 12.66 6.78
CA PRO A 355 25.05 13.06 5.37
C PRO A 355 26.34 13.82 5.06
N ASP A 356 26.91 13.59 3.88
CA ASP A 356 27.97 14.40 3.29
C ASP A 356 27.39 15.62 2.57
N LEU A 357 26.16 15.50 2.06
CA LEU A 357 25.40 16.59 1.45
C LEU A 357 23.98 16.65 2.06
N LEU A 358 23.66 17.75 2.74
CA LEU A 358 22.34 18.01 3.30
C LEU A 358 21.61 19.10 2.51
N LEU A 359 20.46 18.77 1.94
CA LEU A 359 19.59 19.69 1.19
C LEU A 359 18.37 20.03 2.05
N MET A 360 18.38 21.20 2.68
CA MET A 360 17.40 21.56 3.70
C MET A 360 16.40 22.60 3.17
N MET A 361 15.21 22.14 2.80
CA MET A 361 14.11 22.99 2.29
C MET A 361 13.26 23.64 3.40
N SER A 362 13.34 23.11 4.62
CA SER A 362 12.65 23.62 5.81
C SER A 362 13.32 23.03 7.06
N ASP A 363 13.24 23.76 8.17
CA ASP A 363 13.83 23.37 9.46
C ASP A 363 12.97 22.40 10.29
N ILE A 364 11.85 21.88 9.76
CA ILE A 364 10.94 21.01 10.50
C ILE A 364 11.62 19.74 11.04
N VAL A 365 12.52 19.13 10.27
CA VAL A 365 13.21 17.89 10.66
C VAL A 365 14.23 18.18 11.76
N ALA A 366 14.97 19.28 11.67
CA ALA A 366 15.87 19.72 12.73
C ALA A 366 15.09 20.06 14.01
N LYS A 367 13.94 20.72 13.91
CA LYS A 367 13.07 21.04 15.05
C LYS A 367 12.54 19.79 15.76
N GLU A 368 12.16 18.75 15.01
CA GLU A 368 11.77 17.44 15.59
C GLU A 368 12.92 16.76 16.35
N ARG A 369 14.17 17.09 16.01
CA ARG A 369 15.39 16.67 16.70
C ARG A 369 15.86 17.67 17.77
N GLY A 370 14.99 18.54 18.25
CA GLY A 370 15.36 19.53 19.28
C GLY A 370 16.27 20.66 18.78
N GLY A 371 16.31 20.91 17.47
CA GLY A 371 17.15 21.92 16.83
C GLY A 371 18.49 21.40 16.31
N GLU A 372 18.74 20.09 16.39
CA GLU A 372 19.99 19.48 15.95
C GLU A 372 20.03 19.31 14.41
N VAL A 373 21.13 19.77 13.79
CA VAL A 373 21.43 19.56 12.37
C VAL A 373 22.53 18.51 12.26
N VAL A 374 22.20 17.37 11.64
CA VAL A 374 23.12 16.24 11.49
C VAL A 374 23.79 16.30 10.11
N ILE A 375 25.11 16.48 10.10
CA ILE A 375 25.95 16.59 8.90
C ILE A 375 27.36 16.05 9.22
N ASN A 376 28.07 15.55 8.21
CA ASN A 376 29.49 15.23 8.31
C ASN A 376 30.29 16.51 8.64
N ASP A 377 31.36 16.41 9.42
CA ASP A 377 32.19 17.56 9.82
C ASP A 377 32.80 18.30 8.62
N GLU A 378 33.04 17.61 7.51
CA GLU A 378 33.49 18.21 6.23
C GLU A 378 32.37 18.31 5.19
N GLY A 379 31.13 18.12 5.63
CA GLY A 379 29.96 18.05 4.77
C GLY A 379 29.57 19.41 4.17
N THR A 380 28.61 19.34 3.26
CA THR A 380 28.02 20.50 2.60
C THR A 380 26.53 20.59 2.90
N ILE A 381 26.06 21.77 3.25
CA ILE A 381 24.64 22.07 3.45
C ILE A 381 24.21 23.07 2.38
N ALA A 382 23.10 22.79 1.70
CA ALA A 382 22.39 23.79 0.90
C ALA A 382 21.01 24.02 1.49
N VAL A 383 20.73 25.27 1.85
CA VAL A 383 19.57 25.64 2.64
C VAL A 383 18.65 26.61 1.91
N ASP A 384 17.34 26.37 2.03
CA ASP A 384 16.32 27.35 1.67
C ASP A 384 16.19 28.41 2.77
N GLU A 385 16.92 29.52 2.64
CA GLU A 385 16.94 30.58 3.65
C GLU A 385 15.57 31.27 3.85
N SER A 386 14.63 31.08 2.92
CA SER A 386 13.27 31.61 3.07
C SER A 386 12.37 30.76 3.98
N MET A 387 12.83 29.55 4.35
CA MET A 387 12.05 28.55 5.10
C MET A 387 12.80 27.96 6.30
N VAL A 388 14.06 28.33 6.50
CA VAL A 388 14.93 27.80 7.55
C VAL A 388 15.40 28.92 8.46
N ASP A 389 15.26 28.70 9.77
CA ASP A 389 15.94 29.51 10.78
C ASP A 389 17.46 29.27 10.73
N LEU A 390 18.21 30.24 10.18
CA LEU A 390 19.66 30.13 10.00
C LEU A 390 20.45 30.01 11.32
N ARG A 391 19.84 30.33 12.47
CA ARG A 391 20.46 30.14 13.79
C ARG A 391 20.77 28.68 14.09
N LEU A 392 20.03 27.75 13.47
CA LEU A 392 20.30 26.31 13.57
C LEU A 392 21.65 25.91 12.98
N LEU A 393 22.27 26.78 12.17
CA LEU A 393 23.53 26.52 11.48
C LEU A 393 24.73 27.21 12.17
N GLU A 394 24.51 27.99 13.24
CA GLU A 394 25.56 28.79 13.91
C GLU A 394 26.58 27.91 14.67
N ASN A 395 26.15 26.75 15.16
CA ASN A 395 26.98 25.84 15.97
C ASN A 395 27.63 24.71 15.15
N LEU A 396 27.64 24.83 13.82
CA LEU A 396 28.27 23.82 12.95
C LEU A 396 29.79 23.98 12.95
N PRO A 397 30.56 22.89 12.73
CA PRO A 397 32.00 22.98 12.52
C PRO A 397 32.35 23.95 11.38
N GLU A 398 33.43 24.72 11.53
CA GLU A 398 33.89 25.68 10.51
C GLU A 398 34.24 25.01 9.15
N THR A 399 34.51 23.70 9.18
CA THR A 399 34.78 22.86 8.02
C THR A 399 33.54 22.56 7.18
N VAL A 400 32.33 22.75 7.74
CA VAL A 400 31.07 22.55 7.02
C VAL A 400 30.79 23.71 6.07
N LYS A 401 30.57 23.40 4.79
CA LYS A 401 30.26 24.41 3.77
C LYS A 401 28.76 24.67 3.73
N VAL A 402 28.33 25.91 3.96
CA VAL A 402 26.91 26.29 3.96
C VAL A 402 26.59 27.21 2.78
N PHE A 403 25.73 26.73 1.89
CA PHE A 403 25.21 27.48 0.75
C PHE A 403 23.75 27.89 0.99
N LYS A 404 23.42 29.16 0.73
CA LYS A 404 22.09 29.72 1.01
C LYS A 404 21.44 30.16 -0.29
N ILE A 405 20.18 29.80 -0.47
CA ILE A 405 19.36 30.23 -1.60
C ILE A 405 17.91 30.42 -1.14
N PRO A 406 17.20 31.48 -1.52
CA PRO A 406 15.79 31.63 -1.18
C PRO A 406 14.91 30.82 -2.17
N ALA A 407 15.10 29.50 -2.21
CA ALA A 407 14.53 28.63 -3.25
C ALA A 407 12.99 28.66 -3.31
N THR A 408 12.32 28.63 -2.16
CA THR A 408 10.85 28.73 -2.08
C THR A 408 10.35 30.09 -2.51
N GLN A 409 11.08 31.17 -2.18
CA GLN A 409 10.74 32.51 -2.63
C GLN A 409 10.92 32.67 -4.15
N ILE A 410 12.05 32.22 -4.72
CA ILE A 410 12.28 32.20 -6.17
C ILE A 410 11.17 31.44 -6.90
N ALA A 411 10.78 30.27 -6.37
CA ALA A 411 9.70 29.47 -6.95
C ALA A 411 8.32 30.12 -6.83
N ARG A 412 8.07 30.86 -5.75
CA ARG A 412 6.83 31.61 -5.53
C ARG A 412 6.69 32.78 -6.49
N ASP A 413 7.78 33.50 -6.73
CA ASP A 413 7.77 34.73 -7.53
C ASP A 413 7.73 34.44 -9.04
N ASN A 414 8.37 33.36 -9.48
CA ASN A 414 8.55 33.08 -10.91
C ASN A 414 7.75 31.86 -11.41
N PHE A 415 7.34 30.96 -10.52
CA PHE A 415 6.78 29.66 -10.88
C PHE A 415 5.64 29.25 -9.95
N ARG A 416 5.65 27.98 -9.49
CA ARG A 416 4.77 27.47 -8.44
C ARG A 416 5.64 26.98 -7.29
N VAL A 417 5.21 27.17 -6.05
CA VAL A 417 5.95 26.73 -4.84
C VAL A 417 6.34 25.24 -4.89
N VAL A 418 5.54 24.40 -5.57
CA VAL A 418 5.82 22.96 -5.73
C VAL A 418 7.11 22.63 -6.48
N VAL A 419 7.71 23.57 -7.23
CA VAL A 419 9.00 23.38 -7.93
C VAL A 419 10.20 23.98 -7.20
N ALA A 420 10.04 24.40 -5.95
CA ALA A 420 11.13 24.96 -5.15
C ALA A 420 12.30 23.98 -4.95
N ASN A 421 12.02 22.68 -4.87
CA ASN A 421 13.04 21.64 -4.88
C ASN A 421 13.93 21.67 -6.13
N ASN A 422 13.38 21.96 -7.31
CA ASN A 422 14.17 22.05 -8.54
C ASN A 422 15.08 23.28 -8.53
N VAL A 423 14.63 24.40 -7.94
CA VAL A 423 15.46 25.59 -7.74
C VAL A 423 16.66 25.24 -6.84
N LEU A 424 16.42 24.62 -5.67
CA LEU A 424 17.50 24.20 -4.78
C LEU A 424 18.45 23.21 -5.48
N MET A 425 17.93 22.24 -6.23
CA MET A 425 18.77 21.29 -6.98
C MET A 425 19.62 21.97 -8.06
N GLY A 426 19.09 22.99 -8.76
CA GLY A 426 19.84 23.78 -9.73
C GLY A 426 21.03 24.47 -9.10
N PHE A 427 20.80 25.11 -7.97
CA PHE A 427 21.82 25.80 -7.19
C PHE A 427 22.89 24.83 -6.68
N VAL A 428 22.49 23.72 -6.07
CA VAL A 428 23.40 22.67 -5.58
C VAL A 428 24.23 22.07 -6.71
N CYS A 429 23.61 21.79 -7.85
CA CYS A 429 24.32 21.27 -9.03
C CYS A 429 25.47 22.21 -9.42
N LYS A 430 25.22 23.52 -9.42
CA LYS A 430 26.23 24.52 -9.73
C LYS A 430 27.30 24.63 -8.64
N ALA A 431 26.88 24.70 -7.38
CA ALA A 431 27.77 24.92 -6.22
C ALA A 431 28.71 23.74 -5.96
N THR A 432 28.22 22.51 -6.17
CA THR A 432 28.96 21.29 -5.80
C THR A 432 29.58 20.56 -6.98
N SER A 433 29.00 20.70 -8.18
CA SER A 433 29.39 19.93 -9.38
C SER A 433 29.41 18.40 -9.19
N ILE A 434 28.75 17.87 -8.15
CA ILE A 434 28.73 16.42 -7.82
C ILE A 434 28.02 15.62 -8.92
N ILE A 435 26.91 16.14 -9.44
CA ILE A 435 26.14 15.51 -10.52
C ILE A 435 26.09 16.47 -11.71
N ASP A 436 26.31 15.92 -12.90
CA ASP A 436 26.25 16.64 -14.16
C ASP A 436 24.89 17.33 -14.39
N LYS A 437 24.95 18.56 -14.90
CA LYS A 437 23.79 19.42 -15.18
C LYS A 437 22.79 18.74 -16.12
N ASN A 438 23.26 18.11 -17.19
CA ASN A 438 22.40 17.50 -18.19
C ASN A 438 21.77 16.21 -17.67
N CYS A 439 22.47 15.46 -16.82
CA CYS A 439 21.93 14.29 -16.13
C CYS A 439 20.76 14.66 -15.21
N ILE A 440 20.86 15.76 -14.44
CA ILE A 440 19.76 16.24 -13.61
C ILE A 440 18.58 16.70 -14.46
N LYS A 441 18.82 17.49 -15.52
CA LYS A 441 17.73 17.91 -16.44
C LYS A 441 16.99 16.73 -17.05
N ALA A 442 17.71 15.71 -17.50
CA ALA A 442 17.12 14.48 -18.04
C ALA A 442 16.28 13.75 -16.99
N ALA A 443 16.77 13.68 -15.75
CA ALA A 443 16.05 13.08 -14.63
C ALA A 443 14.77 13.85 -14.23
N ILE A 444 14.84 15.20 -14.24
CA ILE A 444 13.69 16.09 -14.03
C ILE A 444 12.63 15.81 -15.08
N LEU A 445 13.00 15.82 -16.36
CA LEU A 445 12.06 15.60 -17.47
C LEU A 445 11.37 14.23 -17.41
N LYS A 446 12.10 13.18 -17.04
CA LYS A 446 11.54 11.83 -16.89
C LYS A 446 10.60 11.71 -15.68
N SER A 447 10.66 12.65 -14.74
CA SER A 447 9.90 12.59 -13.49
C SER A 447 8.84 13.69 -13.34
N ALA A 448 8.91 14.72 -14.19
CA ALA A 448 7.96 15.83 -14.20
C ALA A 448 6.56 15.36 -14.62
N PRO A 449 5.49 15.85 -13.97
CA PRO A 449 4.13 15.63 -14.44
C PRO A 449 3.94 16.11 -15.89
N PRO A 450 3.14 15.41 -16.72
CA PRO A 450 2.89 15.84 -18.08
C PRO A 450 2.34 17.26 -18.17
N GLY A 451 2.95 18.10 -19.02
CA GLY A 451 2.60 19.50 -19.21
C GLY A 451 3.24 20.47 -18.20
N THR A 452 4.18 20.02 -17.37
CA THR A 452 4.92 20.86 -16.42
C THR A 452 6.44 20.87 -16.68
N GLU A 453 6.90 20.19 -17.72
CA GLU A 453 8.31 19.92 -18.02
C GLU A 453 9.12 21.22 -18.14
N GLU A 454 8.64 22.18 -18.95
CA GLU A 454 9.31 23.46 -19.19
C GLU A 454 9.42 24.30 -17.91
N MET A 455 8.39 24.30 -17.05
CA MET A 455 8.42 24.99 -15.76
C MET A 455 9.43 24.35 -14.80
N ASN A 456 9.49 23.02 -14.74
CA ASN A 456 10.45 22.32 -13.87
C ASN A 456 11.89 22.58 -14.32
N LEU A 457 12.15 22.59 -15.63
CA LEU A 457 13.46 22.94 -16.19
C LEU A 457 13.82 24.40 -15.96
N ALA A 458 12.88 25.33 -16.15
CA ALA A 458 13.10 26.75 -15.90
C ALA A 458 13.42 27.03 -14.43
N ALA A 459 12.71 26.37 -13.50
CA ALA A 459 13.00 26.47 -12.07
C ALA A 459 14.40 25.95 -11.72
N PHE A 460 14.81 24.82 -12.31
CA PHE A 460 16.18 24.31 -12.16
C PHE A 460 17.22 25.30 -12.70
N GLU A 461 16.99 25.88 -13.88
CA GLU A 461 17.90 26.88 -14.44
C GLU A 461 17.99 28.15 -13.60
N SER A 462 16.87 28.64 -13.05
CA SER A 462 16.90 29.80 -12.14
C SER A 462 17.79 29.55 -10.93
N GLY A 463 17.73 28.35 -10.34
CA GLY A 463 18.63 27.98 -9.25
C GLY A 463 20.09 27.86 -9.70
N TYR A 464 20.33 27.26 -10.87
CA TYR A 464 21.67 27.09 -11.43
C TYR A 464 22.36 28.42 -11.74
N GLU A 465 21.61 29.39 -12.29
CA GLU A 465 22.10 30.74 -12.57
C GLU A 465 22.31 31.55 -11.30
N PHE A 466 21.47 31.39 -10.28
CA PHE A 466 21.69 32.01 -8.97
C PHE A 466 23.04 31.59 -8.36
N GLY A 467 23.43 30.32 -8.52
CA GLY A 467 24.73 29.81 -8.11
C GLY A 467 25.94 30.33 -8.90
N LYS A 468 25.75 31.26 -9.85
CA LYS A 468 26.86 32.02 -10.46
C LYS A 468 27.13 33.35 -9.76
N VAL A 469 26.17 33.86 -8.99
CA VAL A 469 26.14 35.23 -8.46
C VAL A 469 26.47 35.26 -6.96
N GLY A 470 26.23 34.16 -6.24
CA GLY A 470 26.71 33.93 -4.88
C GLY A 470 27.79 32.85 -4.87
#